data_AF-W7XH44-F1
#
_entry.id   AF-W7XH44-F1
#
_cell.length_a   1.000
_cell.length_b   1.000
_cell.length_c   1.000
_cell.angle_alpha   90.00
_cell.angle_beta   90.00
_cell.angle_gamma   90.00
#
_symmetry.space_group_name_H-M   'P 1'
#
loop_
_entity.id
_entity.type
_entity.pdbx_description
1 polymer ?
#
loop_
_entity_poly.entity_id
_entity_poly.type
_entity_poly.pdbx_seq_one_letter_code
_entity_poly.pdbx_strand_id
1 'polypeptide(L)'
;MSVKQTKKQIANLVVDCSMKYVSVMKFFDLMKIQQQHYTDFTYAGNGAFAFVLKANNKKINQIVALKVVECDSNNIPLMEEVQKEYEMLQQLSSKYIVKVFGSFFLTVEDNSDDDESNNEEEKTVENKIKKEKNERKIFFVIEQEFCQNSKILYKV
;
A
#
# COMPACT_ATOMS: atom_id res chain seq x y z
N MET A 1 -21.22 -0.20 16.13
CA MET A 1 -20.22 -1.26 15.81
C MET A 1 -19.96 -1.23 14.32
N SER A 2 -18.70 -1.14 13.87
CA SER A 2 -18.37 -1.21 12.44
C SER A 2 -18.56 -2.66 11.97
N VAL A 3 -19.42 -2.89 10.99
CA VAL A 3 -19.63 -4.23 10.41
C VAL A 3 -18.32 -4.64 9.73
N LYS A 4 -17.80 -5.83 10.07
CA LYS A 4 -16.61 -6.38 9.38
C LYS A 4 -16.97 -6.59 7.92
N GLN A 5 -16.26 -5.92 7.02
CA GLN A 5 -16.43 -6.11 5.59
C GLN A 5 -15.49 -7.21 5.08
N THR A 6 -16.01 -8.03 4.18
CA THR A 6 -15.20 -9.03 3.48
C THR A 6 -14.36 -8.36 2.38
N LYS A 7 -13.24 -8.98 2.02
CA LYS A 7 -12.39 -8.54 0.89
C LYS A 7 -13.19 -8.33 -0.40
N LYS A 8 -14.12 -9.24 -0.70
CA LYS A 8 -15.01 -9.16 -1.88
C LYS A 8 -15.96 -7.97 -1.82
N GLN A 9 -16.55 -7.71 -0.65
CA GLN A 9 -17.40 -6.52 -0.46
C GLN A 9 -16.61 -5.23 -0.67
N ILE A 10 -15.38 -5.15 -0.13
CA ILE A 10 -14.51 -3.99 -0.34
C ILE A 10 -14.18 -3.82 -1.82
N ALA A 11 -13.79 -4.90 -2.52
CA ALA A 11 -13.46 -4.84 -3.94
C ALA A 11 -14.63 -4.38 -4.81
N ASN A 12 -15.87 -4.69 -4.45
CA ASN A 12 -17.07 -4.19 -5.13
C ASN A 12 -17.40 -2.72 -4.80
N LEU A 13 -16.89 -2.18 -3.70
CA LEU A 13 -17.09 -0.77 -3.31
C LEU A 13 -16.07 0.17 -3.97
N VAL A 14 -14.94 -0.35 -4.44
CA VAL A 14 -13.96 0.42 -5.21
C VAL A 14 -14.50 0.58 -6.63
N VAL A 15 -15.16 1.70 -6.87
CA VAL A 15 -15.79 2.06 -8.16
C VAL A 15 -15.22 3.39 -8.65
N ASP A 16 -15.25 3.65 -9.96
CA ASP A 16 -14.68 4.89 -10.55
C ASP A 16 -13.20 5.12 -10.16
N CYS A 17 -12.47 4.03 -9.98
CA CYS A 17 -11.04 3.98 -9.66
C CYS A 17 -10.30 3.29 -10.81
N SER A 18 -9.06 3.68 -11.09
CA SER A 18 -8.19 2.99 -12.05
C SER A 18 -7.95 1.53 -11.66
N MET A 19 -7.99 1.25 -10.35
CA MET A 19 -7.80 -0.07 -9.79
C MET A 19 -9.00 -0.99 -10.03
N LYS A 20 -8.73 -2.11 -10.71
CA LYS A 20 -9.74 -3.13 -11.01
C LYS A 20 -9.96 -4.06 -9.81
N TYR A 21 -11.11 -4.74 -9.79
CA TYR A 21 -11.45 -5.76 -8.79
C TYR A 21 -10.33 -6.78 -8.55
N VAL A 22 -9.70 -7.27 -9.63
CA VAL A 22 -8.59 -8.26 -9.55
C VAL A 22 -7.39 -7.67 -8.82
N SER A 23 -7.04 -6.41 -9.08
CA SER A 23 -5.95 -5.71 -8.39
C SER A 23 -6.26 -5.54 -6.90
N VAL A 24 -7.49 -5.17 -6.54
CA VAL A 24 -7.90 -5.05 -5.12
C VAL A 24 -7.80 -6.40 -4.40
N MET A 25 -8.19 -7.50 -5.06
CA MET A 25 -8.03 -8.84 -4.49
C MET A 25 -6.55 -9.21 -4.31
N LYS A 26 -5.71 -8.94 -5.32
CA LYS A 26 -4.25 -9.15 -5.25
C LYS A 26 -3.61 -8.36 -4.10
N PHE A 27 -4.03 -7.11 -3.89
CA PHE A 27 -3.59 -6.30 -2.75
C PHE A 27 -3.83 -7.03 -1.43
N PHE A 28 -5.04 -7.59 -1.23
CA PHE A 28 -5.38 -8.27 0.01
C PHE A 28 -4.62 -9.60 0.22
N ASP A 29 -4.17 -10.25 -0.84
CA ASP A 29 -3.35 -11.45 -0.75
C ASP A 29 -1.91 -11.10 -0.38
N LEU A 30 -1.35 -10.04 -0.98
CA LEU A 30 -0.03 -9.52 -0.61
C LEU A 30 0.00 -8.98 0.82
N MET A 31 -1.02 -8.23 1.26
CA MET A 31 -1.14 -7.76 2.65
C MET A 31 -1.15 -8.91 3.65
N LYS A 32 -1.81 -10.03 3.32
CA LYS A 32 -1.85 -11.21 4.19
C LYS A 32 -0.46 -11.85 4.35
N ILE A 33 0.40 -11.74 3.35
CA ILE A 33 1.74 -12.34 3.40
C ILE A 33 2.72 -11.38 4.09
N GLN A 34 2.79 -10.13 3.62
CA GLN A 34 3.85 -9.19 3.95
C GLN A 34 3.51 -8.26 5.12
N GLN A 35 2.21 -8.06 5.42
CA GLN A 35 1.73 -7.01 6.33
C GLN A 35 0.67 -7.55 7.32
N GLN A 36 0.92 -8.73 7.91
CA GLN A 36 -0.02 -9.49 8.77
C GLN A 36 -0.50 -8.76 10.04
N HIS A 37 0.17 -7.69 10.43
CA HIS A 37 -0.18 -6.90 11.62
C HIS A 37 -1.37 -5.97 11.39
N TYR A 38 -1.80 -5.76 10.15
CA TYR A 38 -3.05 -5.04 9.86
C TYR A 38 -4.24 -5.98 9.87
N THR A 39 -5.28 -5.61 10.61
CA THR A 39 -6.54 -6.37 10.66
C THR A 39 -7.77 -5.48 10.54
N ASP A 40 -8.95 -6.13 10.45
CA ASP A 40 -10.26 -5.47 10.51
C ASP A 40 -10.46 -4.39 9.43
N PHE A 41 -10.01 -4.70 8.22
CA PHE A 41 -10.15 -3.83 7.05
C PHE A 41 -11.59 -3.44 6.80
N THR A 42 -11.82 -2.14 6.60
CA THR A 42 -13.11 -1.55 6.23
C THR A 42 -12.84 -0.49 5.16
N TYR A 43 -13.60 -0.50 4.08
CA TYR A 43 -13.54 0.52 3.04
C TYR A 43 -13.91 1.89 3.61
N ALA A 44 -13.09 2.90 3.32
CA ALA A 44 -13.29 4.29 3.76
C ALA A 44 -13.66 5.23 2.61
N GLY A 45 -13.18 4.94 1.40
CA GLY A 45 -13.41 5.76 0.21
C GLY A 45 -12.46 5.38 -0.91
N ASN A 46 -12.67 5.94 -2.10
CA ASN A 46 -11.69 5.92 -3.17
C ASN A 46 -11.76 7.21 -3.98
N GLY A 47 -10.64 7.49 -4.61
CA GLY A 47 -10.46 8.47 -5.65
C GLY A 47 -10.28 7.83 -7.02
N ALA A 48 -9.87 8.63 -7.99
CA ALA A 48 -9.60 8.16 -9.35
C ALA A 48 -8.42 7.17 -9.42
N PHE A 49 -7.42 7.32 -8.55
CA PHE A 49 -6.15 6.56 -8.62
C PHE A 49 -5.82 5.73 -7.38
N ALA A 50 -6.59 5.89 -6.31
CA ALA A 50 -6.32 5.27 -5.03
C ALA A 50 -7.61 4.87 -4.33
N PHE A 51 -7.55 3.84 -3.50
CA PHE A 51 -8.60 3.56 -2.52
C PHE A 51 -8.04 3.61 -1.11
N VAL A 52 -8.91 3.87 -0.15
CA VAL A 52 -8.55 4.04 1.26
C VAL A 52 -9.28 3.01 2.10
N LEU A 53 -8.51 2.33 2.94
CA LEU A 53 -9.02 1.41 3.95
C LEU A 53 -8.79 1.96 5.34
N LYS A 54 -9.78 1.79 6.20
CA LYS A 54 -9.57 1.76 7.64
C LYS A 54 -9.02 0.39 8.03
N ALA A 55 -7.98 0.35 8.86
CA ALA A 55 -7.43 -0.89 9.41
C ALA A 55 -6.99 -0.69 10.87
N ASN A 56 -6.91 -1.78 11.63
CA ASN A 56 -6.25 -1.81 12.93
C ASN A 56 -4.78 -2.22 12.74
N ASN A 57 -3.84 -1.35 13.10
CA ASN A 57 -2.42 -1.65 13.14
C ASN A 57 -2.05 -2.23 14.52
N LYS A 58 -1.85 -3.55 14.59
CA LYS A 58 -1.54 -4.24 15.85
C LYS A 58 -0.16 -3.90 16.44
N LYS A 59 0.79 -3.39 15.65
CA LYS A 59 2.13 -3.03 16.15
C LYS A 59 2.06 -1.82 17.08
N ILE A 60 1.25 -0.83 16.72
CA ILE A 60 1.08 0.42 17.48
C ILE A 60 -0.25 0.48 18.24
N ASN A 61 -1.10 -0.55 18.07
CA ASN A 61 -2.43 -0.64 18.65
C ASN A 61 -3.31 0.58 18.33
N GLN A 62 -3.30 1.02 17.07
CA GLN A 62 -4.06 2.19 16.60
C GLN A 62 -4.85 1.87 15.33
N ILE A 63 -5.96 2.59 15.17
CA ILE A 63 -6.74 2.60 13.94
C ILE A 63 -6.10 3.59 12.96
N VAL A 64 -5.83 3.13 11.75
CA VAL A 64 -5.16 3.91 10.70
C VAL A 64 -5.92 3.88 9.38
N ALA A 65 -5.66 4.87 8.53
CA ALA A 65 -6.02 4.87 7.12
C ALA A 65 -4.85 4.35 6.29
N LEU A 66 -5.14 3.44 5.37
CA LEU A 66 -4.21 2.92 4.37
C LEU A 66 -4.66 3.44 3.00
N LYS A 67 -3.97 4.43 2.44
CA LYS A 67 -4.18 4.90 1.07
C LYS A 67 -3.34 4.02 0.15
N VAL A 68 -4.00 3.32 -0.76
CA VAL A 68 -3.39 2.31 -1.62
C VAL A 68 -3.40 2.81 -3.06
N VAL A 69 -2.23 2.81 -3.68
CA VAL A 69 -2.02 3.14 -5.09
C VAL A 69 -1.41 1.93 -5.79
N GLU A 70 -1.92 1.58 -6.97
CA GLU A 70 -1.34 0.54 -7.82
C GLU A 70 -0.13 1.09 -8.58
N CYS A 71 1.01 0.40 -8.46
CA CYS A 71 2.22 0.71 -9.20
C CYS A 71 2.08 0.13 -10.61
N ASP A 72 1.77 0.98 -11.59
CA ASP A 72 1.87 0.61 -13.00
C ASP A 72 3.24 1.03 -13.53
N SER A 73 4.02 0.05 -14.03
CA SER A 73 5.31 0.30 -14.68
C SER A 73 5.19 1.21 -15.90
N ASN A 74 4.00 1.28 -16.51
CA ASN A 74 3.73 2.17 -17.64
C ASN A 74 3.34 3.60 -17.19
N ASN A 75 3.16 3.83 -15.88
CA ASN A 75 2.70 5.10 -15.33
C ASN A 75 3.68 5.66 -14.28
N ILE A 76 4.95 5.76 -14.68
CA ILE A 76 6.05 6.32 -13.87
C ILE A 76 5.71 7.73 -13.32
N PRO A 77 5.11 8.66 -14.09
CA PRO A 77 4.80 10.00 -13.59
C PRO A 77 3.87 9.99 -12.37
N LEU A 78 2.85 9.12 -12.37
CA LEU A 78 1.92 8.99 -11.24
C LEU A 78 2.65 8.55 -9.97
N MET A 79 3.62 7.64 -10.09
CA MET A 79 4.41 7.17 -8.94
C MET A 79 5.30 8.27 -8.36
N GLU A 80 5.91 9.09 -9.22
CA GLU A 80 6.68 10.25 -8.76
C GLU A 80 5.80 11.28 -8.05
N GLU A 81 4.60 11.54 -8.56
CA GLU A 81 3.64 12.46 -7.95
C GLU A 81 3.19 11.97 -6.57
N VAL A 82 2.85 10.69 -6.45
CA VAL A 82 2.44 10.08 -5.18
C VAL A 82 3.58 10.08 -4.16
N GLN A 83 4.82 9.87 -4.61
CA GLN A 83 5.97 9.94 -3.72
C GLN A 83 6.25 11.38 -3.25
N LYS A 84 6.13 12.38 -4.14
CA LYS A 84 6.20 13.80 -3.76
C LYS A 84 5.10 14.20 -2.79
N GLU A 85 3.87 13.71 -2.98
CA GLU A 85 2.75 13.92 -2.05
C GLU A 85 3.14 13.41 -0.65
N TYR A 86 3.67 12.19 -0.57
CA TYR A 86 4.12 11.59 0.68
C TYR A 86 5.25 12.39 1.35
N GLU A 87 6.29 12.75 0.61
CA GLU A 87 7.42 13.54 1.12
C GLU A 87 6.97 14.90 1.66
N MET A 88 6.03 15.57 0.96
CA MET A 88 5.44 16.82 1.41
C MET A 88 4.66 16.62 2.71
N LEU A 89 3.82 15.59 2.80
CA LEU A 89 3.03 15.30 4.01
C LEU A 89 3.91 14.96 5.22
N GLN A 90 5.05 14.30 5.02
CA GLN A 90 6.01 14.02 6.10
C GLN A 90 6.61 15.29 6.72
N GLN A 91 6.80 16.34 5.92
CA GLN A 91 7.38 17.61 6.38
C GLN A 91 6.36 18.49 7.12
N LEU A 92 5.06 18.20 6.96
CA LEU A 92 3.99 18.98 7.54
C LEU A 92 3.62 18.45 8.93
N SER A 93 3.72 19.30 9.95
CA SER A 93 3.30 18.99 11.31
C SER A 93 2.31 20.04 11.80
N SER A 94 1.03 19.71 11.76
CA SER A 94 -0.06 20.58 12.20
C SER A 94 -1.27 19.76 12.61
N LYS A 95 -2.01 20.22 13.62
CA LYS A 95 -3.28 19.60 14.04
C LYS A 95 -4.41 19.66 13.00
N TYR A 96 -4.20 20.42 11.92
CA TYR A 96 -5.16 20.58 10.81
C TYR A 96 -4.75 19.79 9.56
N ILE A 97 -3.62 19.10 9.60
CA ILE A 97 -3.08 18.32 8.49
C ILE A 97 -3.03 16.87 8.95
N VAL A 98 -3.42 15.95 8.06
CA VAL A 98 -3.40 14.53 8.37
C VAL A 98 -1.97 14.09 8.70
N LYS A 99 -1.80 13.39 9.83
CA LYS A 99 -0.50 12.86 10.21
C LYS A 99 -0.20 11.59 9.42
N VAL A 100 0.97 11.54 8.79
CA VAL A 100 1.50 10.35 8.13
C VAL A 100 2.38 9.57 9.11
N PHE A 101 2.16 8.27 9.21
CA PHE A 101 2.94 7.37 10.08
C PHE A 101 4.05 6.65 9.33
N GLY A 102 3.84 6.36 8.05
CA GLY A 102 4.84 5.73 7.20
C GLY A 102 4.30 5.34 5.83
N SER A 103 5.13 4.66 5.06
CA SER A 103 4.77 4.08 3.77
C SER A 103 5.50 2.77 3.54
N PHE A 104 4.93 1.91 2.71
CA PHE A 104 5.58 0.67 2.27
C PHE A 104 5.13 0.26 0.88
N PHE A 105 5.94 -0.56 0.23
CA PHE A 105 5.58 -1.24 -1.00
C PHE A 105 5.09 -2.66 -0.72
N LEU A 106 4.16 -3.13 -1.53
CA LEU A 106 3.86 -4.56 -1.68
C LEU A 106 4.50 -5.05 -2.97
N THR A 107 5.34 -6.07 -2.88
CA THR A 107 6.15 -6.57 -3.99
C THR A 107 5.77 -8.01 -4.36
N VAL A 108 6.15 -8.44 -5.57
CA VAL A 108 6.21 -9.85 -5.96
C VAL A 108 7.62 -10.16 -6.42
N GLU A 109 8.10 -11.36 -6.14
CA GLU A 109 9.39 -11.84 -6.65
C GLU A 109 9.21 -12.21 -8.14
N ASP A 110 9.98 -11.59 -9.01
CA ASP A 110 10.10 -11.98 -10.41
C ASP A 110 11.14 -13.12 -10.47
N ASN A 111 10.67 -14.35 -10.61
CA ASN A 111 11.52 -15.49 -10.95
C ASN A 111 11.81 -15.41 -12.46
N SER A 112 12.73 -14.55 -12.86
CA SER A 112 13.41 -14.74 -14.14
C SER A 112 14.40 -15.89 -13.95
N ASP A 113 13.97 -17.10 -14.34
CA ASP A 113 14.86 -18.23 -14.50
C ASP A 113 15.84 -17.90 -15.64
N ASP A 114 17.01 -17.38 -15.29
CA ASP A 114 18.19 -17.41 -16.16
C ASP A 114 19.29 -18.18 -15.43
N ASP A 115 19.68 -19.28 -16.06
CA ASP A 115 20.57 -20.33 -15.60
C ASP A 115 21.99 -19.89 -15.19
N GLU A 116 22.52 -20.68 -14.24
CA GLU A 116 23.93 -21.00 -13.95
C GLU A 116 24.94 -19.89 -13.61
N SER A 117 25.39 -19.88 -12.34
CA SER A 117 26.64 -20.57 -11.98
C SER A 117 26.93 -20.46 -10.48
N ASN A 118 27.28 -21.61 -9.90
CA ASN A 118 27.77 -21.77 -8.54
C ASN A 118 28.95 -20.82 -8.25
N ASN A 119 28.92 -20.14 -7.10
CA ASN A 119 30.02 -20.15 -6.14
C ASN A 119 29.52 -19.62 -4.79
N GLU A 120 29.67 -20.47 -3.77
CA GLU A 120 29.42 -20.15 -2.38
C GLU A 120 30.46 -19.15 -1.86
N GLU A 121 30.04 -18.35 -0.89
CA GLU A 121 30.85 -17.46 -0.03
C GLU A 121 31.29 -16.11 -0.60
N GLU A 122 30.42 -15.09 -0.52
CA GLU A 122 30.68 -13.85 0.23
C GLU A 122 29.52 -12.83 0.15
N LYS A 123 29.22 -12.21 1.31
CA LYS A 123 28.71 -10.84 1.53
C LYS A 123 27.21 -10.55 1.34
N THR A 124 26.56 -10.53 2.50
CA THR A 124 25.23 -10.02 2.91
C THR A 124 24.72 -8.69 2.32
N VAL A 125 25.54 -7.94 1.58
CA VAL A 125 25.15 -6.66 0.94
C VAL A 125 24.75 -6.89 -0.52
N GLU A 126 25.46 -7.75 -1.25
CA GLU A 126 25.13 -8.07 -2.64
C GLU A 126 23.80 -8.84 -2.74
N ASN A 127 23.51 -9.72 -1.78
CA ASN A 127 22.22 -10.41 -1.72
C ASN A 127 21.06 -9.47 -1.41
N LYS A 128 21.27 -8.38 -0.65
CA LYS A 128 20.22 -7.36 -0.44
C LYS A 128 19.98 -6.52 -1.70
N ILE A 129 21.06 -6.11 -2.38
CA ILE A 129 20.99 -5.35 -3.64
C ILE A 129 20.40 -6.21 -4.79
N LYS A 130 20.74 -7.50 -4.86
CA LYS A 130 20.15 -8.45 -5.81
C LYS A 130 18.68 -8.73 -5.50
N LYS A 131 18.31 -8.80 -4.22
CA LYS A 131 16.91 -9.01 -3.80
C LYS A 131 16.02 -7.81 -4.13
N GLU A 132 16.50 -6.58 -3.96
CA GLU A 132 15.77 -5.38 -4.41
C GLU A 132 15.65 -5.30 -5.94
N LYS A 133 16.55 -5.92 -6.71
CA LYS A 133 16.47 -5.96 -8.19
C LYS A 133 15.43 -6.95 -8.73
N ASN A 134 15.10 -8.01 -7.99
CA ASN A 134 14.14 -9.04 -8.42
C ASN A 134 12.71 -8.84 -7.89
N GLU A 135 12.45 -7.77 -7.14
CA GLU A 135 11.13 -7.52 -6.56
C GLU A 135 10.37 -6.46 -7.35
N ARG A 136 9.33 -6.90 -8.08
CA ARG A 136 8.42 -5.99 -8.76
C ARG A 136 7.44 -5.37 -7.77
N LYS A 137 7.51 -4.04 -7.64
CA LYS A 137 6.56 -3.24 -6.84
C LYS A 137 5.17 -3.26 -7.49
N ILE A 138 4.16 -3.70 -6.74
CA ILE A 138 2.77 -3.80 -7.21
C ILE A 138 1.90 -2.71 -6.59
N PHE A 139 2.06 -2.43 -5.30
CA PHE A 139 1.31 -1.37 -4.65
C PHE A 139 2.22 -0.50 -3.80
N PHE A 140 1.91 0.79 -3.76
CA PHE A 140 2.43 1.72 -2.76
C PHE A 140 1.32 2.07 -1.78
N VAL A 141 1.63 1.95 -0.49
CA VAL A 141 0.67 2.15 0.59
C VAL A 141 1.19 3.21 1.54
N ILE A 142 0.39 4.24 1.77
CA ILE A 142 0.65 5.28 2.76
C ILE A 142 -0.21 5.00 4.00
N GLU A 143 0.45 4.87 5.16
CA GLU A 143 -0.18 4.74 6.47
C GLU A 143 -0.33 6.13 7.10
N GLN A 144 -1.55 6.50 7.44
CA GLN A 144 -1.88 7.82 7.98
C GLN A 144 -2.96 7.76 9.05
N GLU A 145 -3.13 8.86 9.78
CA GLU A 145 -4.17 9.04 10.77
C GLU A 145 -5.56 8.84 10.17
N PHE A 146 -6.41 8.05 10.85
CA PHE A 146 -7.79 7.86 10.44
C PHE A 146 -8.70 8.96 11.04
N CYS A 147 -9.00 9.98 10.23
CA CYS A 147 -9.92 11.06 10.65
C CYS A 147 -11.39 10.58 10.63
N GLN A 148 -12.01 10.47 11.81
CA GLN A 148 -13.38 9.95 11.96
C GLN A 148 -14.49 10.90 11.48
N ASN A 149 -14.20 12.20 11.36
CA ASN A 149 -15.22 13.24 11.12
C ASN A 149 -15.29 13.76 9.67
N SER A 150 -14.49 13.23 8.75
CA SER A 150 -14.35 13.81 7.41
C SER A 150 -14.67 12.78 6.32
N LYS A 151 -15.96 12.61 6.02
CA LYS A 151 -16.45 11.86 4.84
C LYS A 151 -15.91 12.39 3.50
N ILE A 152 -15.29 13.57 3.50
CA ILE A 152 -14.79 14.29 2.33
C ILE A 152 -13.30 14.02 2.06
N LEU A 153 -12.51 13.65 3.08
CA LEU A 153 -11.04 13.56 2.94
C LEU A 153 -10.55 12.40 2.06
N TYR A 154 -11.40 11.42 1.78
CA TYR A 154 -11.04 10.20 1.06
C TYR A 154 -11.73 10.06 -0.31
N LYS A 155 -12.36 11.14 -0.78
CA LYS A 155 -12.91 11.27 -2.14
C LYS A 155 -12.10 12.35 -2.87
N VAL A 156 -11.09 11.94 -3.64
CA VAL A 156 -10.36 12.84 -4.55
C VAL A 156 -10.23 12.17 -5.91
#